data_AF-A0AAW9L611-F1
#
_entry.id   AF-A0AAW9L611-F1
#
_cell.length_a   1.000
_cell.length_b   1.000
_cell.length_c   1.000
_cell.angle_alpha   90.00
_cell.angle_beta   90.00
_cell.angle_gamma   90.00
#
_symmetry.space_group_name_H-M   'P 1'
#
loop_
_entity.id
_entity.type
_entity.pdbx_description
1 polymer ?
#
loop_
_entity_poly.entity_id
_entity_poly.type
_entity_poly.pdbx_seq_one_letter_code
_entity_poly.pdbx_strand_id
1 'polypeptide(L)'
;MSVPLTHAAAYHPESVAFLWEHGVDIMGTGMWELHQYLLDGAWTAERTAKDPVEYRVELRRDETSLRLYLDDAAVVKRTERVQRRTQRERRS
;
A
#
# COMPACT_ATOMS: atom_id res chain seq x y z
N MET A 1 2.60 21.97 4.41
CA MET A 1 2.42 20.76 5.25
C MET A 1 2.44 19.57 4.31
N SER A 2 3.47 18.73 4.37
CA SER A 2 3.54 17.51 3.56
C SER A 2 2.74 16.43 4.30
N VAL A 3 1.76 15.86 3.62
CA VAL A 3 1.03 14.68 4.11
C VAL A 3 2.01 13.51 4.06
N PRO A 4 2.13 12.66 5.10
CA PRO A 4 2.99 11.49 5.03
C PRO A 4 2.63 10.65 3.80
N LEU A 5 3.62 10.19 3.03
CA LEU A 5 3.38 9.41 1.80
C LEU A 5 2.46 8.21 2.03
N THR A 6 2.54 7.61 3.22
CA THR A 6 1.68 6.51 3.67
C THR A 6 0.22 6.92 3.80
N HIS A 7 -0.08 8.16 4.21
CA HIS A 7 -1.45 8.67 4.25
C HIS A 7 -2.02 8.88 2.85
N ALA A 8 -1.26 9.52 1.95
CA ALA A 8 -1.70 9.69 0.56
C ALA A 8 -1.97 8.34 -0.12
N ALA A 9 -1.10 7.36 0.14
CA ALA A 9 -1.29 5.99 -0.33
C ALA A 9 -2.50 5.31 0.32
N ALA A 10 -2.73 5.46 1.62
CA ALA A 10 -3.84 4.82 2.32
C ALA A 10 -5.22 5.31 1.85
N TYR A 11 -5.34 6.59 1.48
CA TYR A 11 -6.58 7.17 0.94
C TYR A 11 -6.75 6.99 -0.58
N HIS A 12 -5.80 6.37 -1.27
CA HIS A 12 -5.94 6.12 -2.70
C HIS A 12 -7.02 5.06 -2.96
N PRO A 13 -7.89 5.23 -3.98
CA PRO A 13 -8.98 4.28 -4.27
C PRO A 13 -8.54 2.82 -4.42
N GLU A 14 -7.37 2.56 -5.01
CA GLU A 14 -6.83 1.20 -5.11
C GLU A 14 -6.47 0.59 -3.75
N SER A 15 -6.02 1.39 -2.79
CA SER A 15 -5.74 0.92 -1.43
C SER A 15 -7.01 0.56 -0.69
N VAL A 16 -8.05 1.38 -0.86
CA VAL A 16 -9.38 1.12 -0.29
C VAL A 16 -9.96 -0.16 -0.90
N ALA A 17 -9.93 -0.30 -2.23
CA ALA A 17 -10.39 -1.49 -2.92
C ALA A 17 -9.63 -2.75 -2.49
N PHE A 18 -8.30 -2.68 -2.39
CA PHE A 18 -7.48 -3.80 -1.92
C PHE A 18 -7.83 -4.20 -0.49
N LEU A 19 -8.03 -3.25 0.41
CA LEU A 19 -8.40 -3.53 1.79
C LEU A 19 -9.81 -4.15 1.89
N TRP A 20 -10.76 -3.67 1.09
CA TRP A 20 -12.09 -4.29 0.97
C TRP A 20 -12.04 -5.72 0.44
N GLU A 21 -11.23 -6.00 -0.58
CA GLU A 21 -11.02 -7.36 -1.10
C GLU A 21 -10.47 -8.32 -0.03
N HIS A 22 -9.72 -7.78 0.93
CA HIS A 22 -9.18 -8.51 2.08
C HIS A 22 -10.06 -8.43 3.34
N GLY A 23 -11.32 -7.98 3.21
CA GLY A 23 -12.32 -7.98 4.29
C GLY A 23 -12.21 -6.82 5.29
N VAL A 24 -11.46 -5.77 4.97
CA VAL A 24 -11.29 -4.59 5.83
C VAL A 24 -12.16 -3.45 5.32
N ASP A 25 -13.27 -3.17 5.99
CA ASP A 25 -14.19 -2.08 5.62
C ASP A 25 -13.84 -0.73 6.22
N ILE A 26 -12.93 -0.01 5.58
CA ILE A 26 -12.45 1.30 6.04
C ILE A 26 -13.57 2.36 6.06
N MET A 27 -14.53 2.25 5.14
CA MET A 27 -15.61 3.23 5.01
C MET A 27 -16.73 2.97 6.03
N GLY A 28 -16.95 1.71 6.40
CA GLY A 28 -17.95 1.29 7.38
C GLY A 28 -17.51 1.38 8.84
N THR A 29 -16.28 0.96 9.18
CA THR A 29 -15.79 1.00 10.58
C THR A 29 -15.18 2.34 10.98
N GLY A 30 -14.96 3.23 10.00
CA GLY A 30 -14.46 4.58 10.22
C GLY A 30 -12.94 4.66 10.12
N MET A 31 -12.51 5.85 9.68
CA MET A 31 -11.13 6.23 9.33
C MET A 31 -10.08 5.96 10.42
N TRP A 32 -10.50 5.72 11.66
CA TRP A 32 -9.61 5.39 12.79
C TRP A 32 -8.96 4.01 12.64
N GLU A 33 -9.63 3.02 12.04
CA GLU A 33 -9.03 1.70 11.78
C GLU A 33 -7.91 1.78 10.74
N LEU A 34 -8.06 2.63 9.70
CA LEU A 34 -6.98 2.87 8.73
C LEU A 34 -5.74 3.42 9.42
N HIS A 35 -5.94 4.26 10.44
CA HIS A 35 -4.87 4.80 11.27
C HIS A 35 -4.18 3.71 12.11
N GLN A 36 -4.91 2.69 12.56
CA GLN A 36 -4.31 1.52 13.21
C GLN A 36 -3.53 0.65 12.22
N TYR A 37 -4.03 0.43 11.00
CA TYR A 37 -3.28 -0.29 9.96
C TYR A 37 -1.99 0.43 9.56
N LEU A 38 -2.01 1.77 9.54
CA LEU A 38 -0.81 2.60 9.36
C LEU A 38 0.20 2.42 10.50
N LEU A 39 -0.27 2.19 11.73
CA LEU A 39 0.56 2.01 12.93
C LEU A 39 1.07 0.57 13.11
N ASP A 40 0.35 -0.43 12.60
CA ASP A 40 0.70 -1.85 12.70
C ASP A 40 1.88 -2.26 11.79
N GLY A 41 2.52 -1.32 11.11
CA GLY A 41 3.72 -1.57 10.30
C GLY A 41 3.46 -2.38 9.02
N ALA A 42 2.19 -2.53 8.62
CA ALA A 42 1.81 -3.18 7.36
C ALA A 42 2.15 -2.35 6.12
N TRP A 43 2.47 -1.06 6.33
CA TRP A 43 2.86 -0.10 5.31
C TRP A 43 4.37 0.15 5.38
N THR A 44 5.04 -0.01 4.25
CA THR A 44 6.45 0.37 4.10
C THR A 44 6.57 1.43 3.03
N ALA A 45 7.33 2.49 3.30
CA ALA A 45 7.58 3.57 2.36
C ALA A 45 9.08 3.70 2.12
N GLU A 46 9.49 3.69 0.86
CA GLU A 46 10.88 3.85 0.46
C GLU A 46 10.98 4.74 -0.77
N ARG A 47 12.14 5.38 -0.97
CA ARG A 47 12.41 6.15 -2.18
C ARG A 47 13.07 5.25 -3.22
N THR A 48 12.42 5.03 -4.35
CA THR A 48 12.90 4.17 -5.45
C THR A 48 13.74 4.93 -6.47
N ALA A 49 13.42 6.21 -6.71
CA ALA A 49 14.17 7.07 -7.63
C ALA A 49 14.41 8.47 -7.05
N LYS A 50 15.47 9.14 -7.52
CA LYS A 50 15.84 10.50 -7.10
C LYS A 50 15.69 11.55 -8.20
N ASP A 51 15.64 11.14 -9.47
CA ASP A 51 15.47 12.04 -10.61
C ASP A 51 14.78 11.29 -11.79
N PRO A 52 13.47 11.49 -12.00
CA PRO A 52 12.55 12.21 -11.11
C PRO A 52 12.42 11.49 -9.76
N VAL A 53 12.08 12.24 -8.71
CA VAL A 53 11.86 11.66 -7.38
C VAL A 53 10.65 10.73 -7.45
N GLU A 54 10.83 9.50 -6.99
CA GLU A 54 9.76 8.51 -6.90
C GLU A 54 9.85 7.78 -5.55
N TYR A 55 8.69 7.65 -4.93
CA TYR A 55 8.48 6.90 -3.70
C TYR A 55 7.63 5.69 -3.98
N ARG A 56 7.99 4.55 -3.39
CA ARG A 56 7.16 3.35 -3.35
C ARG A 56 6.60 3.18 -1.96
N VAL A 57 5.29 3.06 -1.89
CA VAL A 57 4.58 2.64 -0.68
C VAL A 57 4.01 1.24 -0.93
N GLU A 58 4.42 0.26 -0.13
CA GLU A 58 3.91 -1.11 -0.19
C GLU A 58 3.03 -1.40 1.03
N LEU A 59 1.78 -1.80 0.77
CA LEU A 59 0.86 -2.39 1.71
C LEU A 59 0.88 -3.90 1.54
N ARG A 60 1.22 -4.64 2.60
CA ARG A 60 1.25 -6.11 2.58
C ARG A 60 0.11 -6.71 3.40
N ARG A 61 -0.63 -7.65 2.82
CA ARG A 61 -1.68 -8.44 3.47
C ARG A 61 -1.55 -9.89 3.03
N ASP A 62 -1.40 -10.80 3.99
CA ASP A 62 -1.20 -12.23 3.72
C ASP A 62 -0.09 -12.50 2.68
N GLU A 63 -0.44 -13.12 1.55
CA GLU A 63 0.45 -13.42 0.43
C GLU A 63 0.36 -12.38 -0.71
N THR A 64 -0.44 -11.33 -0.55
CA THR A 64 -0.59 -10.25 -1.54
C THR A 64 0.00 -8.95 -1.02
N SER A 65 0.39 -8.10 -1.95
CA SER A 65 0.88 -6.77 -1.66
C SER A 65 0.41 -5.81 -2.74
N LEU A 66 0.04 -4.61 -2.31
CA LEU A 66 -0.26 -3.49 -3.19
C LEU A 66 0.89 -2.50 -3.10
N ARG A 67 1.46 -2.14 -4.25
CA ARG A 67 2.49 -1.13 -4.37
C ARG A 67 1.91 0.10 -5.03
N LEU A 68 2.12 1.25 -4.42
CA LEU A 68 1.78 2.56 -4.97
C LEU A 68 3.07 3.33 -5.20
N TYR A 69 3.20 3.90 -6.39
CA TYR A 69 4.33 4.74 -6.77
C TYR A 69 3.86 6.19 -6.77
N LEU A 70 4.53 7.03 -5.97
CA LEU A 70 4.18 8.43 -5.75
C LEU A 70 5.34 9.33 -6.17
N ASP A 71 5.02 10.52 -6.65
CA ASP A 71 6.01 11.57 -6.87
C ASP A 71 6.33 12.35 -5.58
N ASP A 72 7.17 13.38 -5.69
CA ASP A 72 7.54 14.28 -4.59
C ASP A 72 6.37 15.10 -4.04
N ALA A 73 5.31 15.28 -4.83
CA ALA A 73 4.05 15.88 -4.42
C ALA A 73 3.08 14.90 -3.75
N ALA A 74 3.52 13.66 -3.49
CA ALA A 74 2.70 12.58 -2.94
C ALA A 74 1.49 12.22 -3.84
N VAL A 75 1.60 12.44 -5.14
CA VAL A 75 0.59 12.05 -6.13
C VAL A 75 0.91 10.64 -6.61
N VAL A 76 -0.04 9.72 -6.43
CA VAL A 76 0.07 8.36 -6.96
C VAL A 76 0.09 8.41 -8.49
N LYS A 77 1.18 7.94 -9.10
CA LYS A 77 1.34 7.82 -10.55
C LYS A 77 1.02 6.43 -11.07
N ARG A 78 1.26 5.41 -10.25
CA ARG A 78 1.13 4.01 -10.66
C ARG A 78 0.78 3.14 -9.47
N THR A 79 0.03 2.07 -9.74
CA THR A 79 -0.26 1.02 -8.78
C THR A 79 0.10 -0.34 -9.37
N GLU A 80 0.62 -1.24 -8.54
CA GLU A 80 0.91 -2.62 -8.91
C GLU A 80 0.41 -3.56 -7.82
N ARG A 81 -0.35 -4.59 -8.21
CA ARG A 81 -0.71 -5.69 -7.31
C ARG A 81 0.27 -6.83 -7.51
N VAL A 82 0.89 -7.27 -6.41
CA VAL A 82 1.88 -8.34 -6.40
C VAL A 82 1.39 -9.46 -5.51
N GLN A 83 1.06 -10.59 -6.11
CA GLN A 83 0.77 -11.82 -5.39
C GLN A 83 2.08 -12.62 -5.26
N ARG A 84 2.53 -12.83 -4.02
CA ARG A 84 3.62 -13.73 -3.74
C ARG A 84 3.12 -15.14 -4.00
N ARG A 85 3.49 -15.72 -5.14
CA ARG A 85 3.28 -17.16 -5.36
C ARG A 85 4.14 -17.89 -4.34
N THR A 86 3.51 -18.47 -3.33
CA THR A 86 4.15 -19.44 -2.45
C THR A 86 4.55 -20.60 -3.35
N GLN A 87 5.84 -20.68 -3.68
CA GLN A 87 6.43 -21.83 -4.37
C GLN A 87 6.41 -23.03 -3.41
N ARG A 88 5.23 -23.56 -3.11
CA ARG A 88 5.06 -24.97 -2.80
C ARG A 88 4.95 -25.66 -4.15
N GLU A 89 5.67 -26.77 -4.32
CA GLU A 89 5.93 -27.52 -5.57
C GLU A 89 7.24 -27.08 -6.26
N ARG A 90 8.31 -27.88 -6.34
CA ARG A 90 8.41 -29.35 -6.39
C ARG A 90 9.71 -29.82 -5.71
N ARG A 91 9.57 -30.66 -4.69
CA ARG A 91 10.60 -31.65 -4.34
C ARG A 91 9.87 -32.98 -4.35
N SER A 92 9.96 -33.67 -5.49
CA SER A 92 9.66 -35.09 -5.64
C SER A 92 10.91 -35.89 -5.28
#